data_AF-A0A8J2U678-F1
#
_entry.id   AF-A0A8J2U678-F1
#
_cell.length_a   1.000
_cell.length_b   1.000
_cell.length_c   1.000
_cell.angle_alpha   90.00
_cell.angle_beta   90.00
_cell.angle_gamma   90.00
#
_symmetry.space_group_name_H-M   'P 1'
#
loop_
_entity.id
_entity.type
_entity.pdbx_description
1 polymer ?
#
loop_
_entity_poly.entity_id
_entity_poly.type
_entity_poly.pdbx_seq_one_letter_code
_entity_poly.pdbx_strand_id
1 'polypeptide(L)'
;MWPTCEFRKGAIYFENKSLTSNLIFYMNVQEQIKKYITSQSEPKRSEMQELHLRTLQARPGCKLWFDDGKDSENKTVSNPTIGYGLQTIKYANGKTREFFQIGISANKTGISVYILGIKDKKYLAQAYGKELGKASVTGYCIRFKSLKDINIDILEAAIRYGFEAQNEKK
;
A
#
# COMPACT_ATOMS: atom_id res chain seq x y z
N MET A 1 0.73 45.56 -58.91
CA MET A 1 1.95 46.23 -58.40
C MET A 1 1.74 46.55 -56.92
N TRP A 2 2.03 45.59 -56.05
CA TRP A 2 2.19 45.72 -54.59
C TRP A 2 3.36 44.79 -54.21
N PRO A 3 4.23 45.17 -53.26
CA PRO A 3 5.61 44.74 -53.22
C PRO A 3 5.82 43.40 -52.50
N THR A 4 6.83 42.67 -52.99
CA THR A 4 7.45 41.49 -52.40
C THR A 4 8.08 41.80 -51.04
N CYS A 5 7.75 41.01 -50.01
CA CYS A 5 8.41 41.08 -48.70
C CYS A 5 9.45 39.95 -48.57
N GLU A 6 10.65 40.35 -48.15
CA GLU A 6 11.90 39.60 -48.11
C GLU A 6 11.96 38.45 -47.09
N PHE A 7 12.70 37.43 -47.47
CA PHE A 7 13.32 36.44 -46.59
C PHE A 7 14.33 37.10 -45.63
N ARG A 8 14.21 36.84 -44.32
CA ARG A 8 15.33 36.92 -43.38
C ARG A 8 15.52 35.59 -42.66
N LYS A 9 16.70 35.00 -42.89
CA LYS A 9 17.24 33.84 -42.17
C LYS A 9 17.60 34.25 -40.75
N GLY A 10 17.25 33.42 -39.78
CA GLY A 10 17.67 33.61 -38.39
C GLY A 10 16.97 32.66 -37.44
N ALA A 11 17.33 31.37 -37.46
CA ALA A 11 16.99 30.46 -36.38
C ALA A 11 18.28 29.93 -35.78
N ILE A 12 18.40 30.21 -34.49
CA ILE A 12 19.56 30.06 -33.62
C ILE A 12 19.76 28.56 -33.36
N TYR A 13 20.97 28.07 -33.58
CA TYR A 13 21.38 26.75 -33.11
C TYR A 13 21.46 26.77 -31.58
N PHE A 14 20.53 26.11 -30.90
CA PHE A 14 20.70 25.76 -29.49
C PHE A 14 21.49 24.45 -29.42
N GLU A 15 22.75 24.62 -29.02
CA GLU A 15 23.70 23.58 -28.68
C GLU A 15 23.17 22.83 -27.44
N ASN A 16 22.67 21.60 -27.63
CA ASN A 16 22.14 20.80 -26.52
C ASN A 16 23.31 20.16 -25.77
N LYS A 17 23.94 20.94 -24.89
CA LYS A 17 24.93 20.45 -23.94
C LYS A 17 24.25 19.58 -22.89
N SER A 18 24.74 18.34 -22.82
CA SER A 18 24.66 17.40 -21.70
C SER A 18 24.40 18.05 -20.34
N LEU A 19 23.36 17.58 -19.64
CA LEU A 19 23.22 17.74 -18.20
C LEU A 19 23.01 16.36 -17.58
N THR A 20 24.10 15.80 -17.08
CA THR A 20 24.11 14.85 -15.96
C THR A 20 23.49 15.54 -14.74
N SER A 21 22.51 14.92 -14.10
CA SER A 21 22.24 15.21 -12.69
C SER A 21 21.64 13.97 -12.02
N ASN A 22 22.29 13.54 -10.94
CA ASN A 22 21.77 12.56 -9.99
C ASN A 22 20.51 13.12 -9.33
N LEU A 23 19.39 13.04 -10.03
CA LEU A 23 18.08 13.31 -9.47
C LEU A 23 17.73 12.08 -8.64
N ILE A 24 17.99 12.13 -7.33
CA ILE A 24 17.31 11.25 -6.38
C ILE A 24 15.83 11.61 -6.51
N PHE A 25 15.15 10.93 -7.43
CA PHE A 25 13.71 11.00 -7.60
C PHE A 25 13.14 10.57 -6.25
N TYR A 26 12.60 11.53 -5.48
CA TYR A 26 11.76 11.21 -4.34
C TYR A 26 10.55 10.46 -4.90
N MET A 27 10.65 9.13 -4.95
CA MET A 27 9.56 8.29 -5.41
C MET A 27 8.36 8.55 -4.51
N ASN A 28 7.22 8.90 -5.09
CA ASN A 28 6.00 9.04 -4.33
C ASN A 28 5.53 7.65 -3.83
N VAL A 29 4.63 7.64 -2.84
CA VAL A 29 4.17 6.40 -2.21
C VAL A 29 3.51 5.45 -3.22
N GLN A 30 2.82 5.97 -4.24
CA GLN A 30 2.19 5.16 -5.28
C GLN A 30 3.23 4.44 -6.15
N GLU A 31 4.33 5.11 -6.49
CA GLU A 31 5.46 4.51 -7.22
C GLU A 31 6.17 3.44 -6.39
N GLN A 32 6.34 3.67 -5.09
CA GLN A 32 6.92 2.68 -4.17
C GLN A 32 6.04 1.43 -4.08
N ILE A 33 4.73 1.59 -3.93
CA ILE A 33 3.75 0.51 -3.93
C ILE A 33 3.80 -0.25 -5.26
N LYS A 34 3.75 0.46 -6.39
CA LYS A 34 3.83 -0.15 -7.72
C LYS A 34 5.11 -0.97 -7.87
N LYS A 35 6.26 -0.40 -7.50
CA LYS A 35 7.56 -1.08 -7.53
C LYS A 35 7.53 -2.35 -6.68
N TYR A 36 7.01 -2.28 -5.45
CA TYR A 36 6.92 -3.43 -4.55
C TYR A 36 6.01 -4.55 -5.08
N ILE A 37 4.84 -4.21 -5.63
CA ILE A 37 3.94 -5.21 -6.24
C ILE A 37 4.64 -5.84 -7.44
N THR A 38 5.21 -5.03 -8.34
CA THR A 38 5.87 -5.53 -9.56
C THR A 38 7.11 -6.38 -9.29
N SER A 39 7.76 -6.23 -8.13
CA SER A 39 8.91 -7.03 -7.74
C SER A 39 8.54 -8.44 -7.23
N GLN A 40 7.26 -8.73 -6.99
CA GLN A 40 6.83 -10.07 -6.59
C GLN A 40 6.78 -11.03 -7.79
N SER A 41 6.98 -12.32 -7.54
CA SER A 41 6.77 -13.36 -8.55
C SER A 41 5.27 -13.70 -8.68
N GLU A 42 4.87 -14.27 -9.82
CA GLU A 42 3.53 -14.84 -9.95
C GLU A 42 3.37 -16.11 -9.08
N PRO A 43 2.16 -16.40 -8.57
CA PRO A 43 0.91 -15.63 -8.71
C PRO A 43 0.78 -14.43 -7.76
N LYS A 44 1.72 -14.28 -6.82
CA LYS A 44 1.64 -13.30 -5.71
C LYS A 44 1.55 -11.86 -6.18
N ARG A 45 2.24 -11.50 -7.27
CA ARG A 45 2.14 -10.16 -7.87
C ARG A 45 0.72 -9.81 -8.26
N SER A 46 0.05 -10.67 -9.02
CA SER A 46 -1.33 -10.45 -9.45
C SER A 46 -2.29 -10.39 -8.26
N GLU A 47 -2.10 -11.27 -7.28
CA GLU A 47 -2.92 -11.31 -6.06
C GLU A 47 -2.72 -10.06 -5.18
N MET A 48 -1.48 -9.58 -5.03
CA MET A 48 -1.17 -8.33 -4.34
C MET A 48 -1.80 -7.13 -5.05
N GLN A 49 -1.78 -7.11 -6.39
CA GLN A 49 -2.43 -6.07 -7.18
C GLN A 49 -3.95 -6.08 -6.98
N GLU A 50 -4.57 -7.27 -6.98
CA GLU A 50 -6.01 -7.41 -6.72
C GLU A 50 -6.39 -6.93 -5.33
N LEU A 51 -5.66 -7.36 -4.29
CA LEU A 51 -5.89 -6.91 -2.91
C LEU A 51 -5.70 -5.39 -2.77
N HIS A 52 -4.70 -4.82 -3.43
CA HIS A 52 -4.47 -3.38 -3.44
C HIS A 52 -5.69 -2.63 -3.99
N LEU A 53 -6.22 -3.07 -5.13
CA LEU A 53 -7.40 -2.47 -5.78
C LEU A 53 -8.66 -2.62 -4.93
N ARG A 54 -8.92 -3.82 -4.40
CA ARG A 54 -10.08 -4.08 -3.54
C ARG A 54 -10.04 -3.25 -2.26
N THR A 55 -8.86 -3.07 -1.66
CA THR A 55 -8.71 -2.23 -0.47
C THR A 55 -8.99 -0.76 -0.77
N LEU A 56 -8.55 -0.27 -1.94
CA LEU A 56 -8.88 1.09 -2.40
C LEU A 56 -10.39 1.26 -2.69
N GLN A 57 -11.05 0.22 -3.20
CA GLN A 57 -12.50 0.21 -3.41
C GLN A 57 -13.29 0.16 -2.09
N ALA A 58 -12.80 -0.60 -1.11
CA ALA A 58 -13.39 -0.68 0.22
C ALA A 58 -13.34 0.67 0.96
N ARG A 59 -12.32 1.50 0.71
CA ARG A 59 -12.27 2.88 1.22
C ARG A 59 -11.61 3.84 0.20
N PRO A 60 -12.42 4.44 -0.69
CA PRO A 60 -11.93 5.40 -1.68
C PRO A 60 -11.28 6.62 -1.00
N GLY A 61 -10.17 7.09 -1.56
CA GLY A 61 -9.45 8.27 -1.06
C GLY A 61 -8.73 8.09 0.28
N CYS A 62 -8.57 6.86 0.77
CA CYS A 62 -7.79 6.62 1.99
C CYS A 62 -6.31 6.99 1.81
N LYS A 63 -5.67 7.44 2.90
CA LYS A 63 -4.22 7.72 2.93
C LYS A 63 -3.45 6.42 2.65
N LEU A 64 -2.49 6.50 1.73
CA LEU A 64 -1.58 5.41 1.40
C LEU A 64 -0.26 5.57 2.16
N TRP A 65 0.34 4.43 2.49
CA TRP A 65 1.63 4.34 3.16
C TRP A 65 2.46 3.25 2.49
N PHE A 66 3.78 3.40 2.57
CA PHE A 66 4.71 2.34 2.24
C PHE A 66 5.78 2.28 3.31
N ASP A 67 5.90 1.10 3.92
CA ASP A 67 6.99 0.74 4.83
C ASP A 67 7.88 -0.24 4.05
N ASP A 68 9.16 0.11 3.84
CA ASP A 68 10.09 -0.74 3.10
C ASP A 68 10.70 -1.86 3.98
N GLY A 69 10.34 -1.88 5.27
CA GLY A 69 10.74 -2.87 6.24
C GLY A 69 12.19 -2.72 6.71
N LYS A 70 12.82 -1.57 6.46
CA LYS A 70 14.21 -1.31 6.85
C LYS A 70 14.33 -0.35 8.03
N ASP A 71 15.38 -0.52 8.81
CA ASP A 71 15.75 0.40 9.88
C ASP A 71 16.66 1.55 9.36
N SER A 72 17.11 2.41 10.28
CA SER A 72 18.01 3.54 9.97
C SER A 72 19.39 3.12 9.44
N GLU A 73 19.78 1.85 9.64
CA GLU A 73 21.01 1.27 9.12
C GLU A 73 20.78 0.57 7.77
N ASN A 74 19.59 0.73 7.18
CA ASN A 74 19.15 0.10 5.93
C ASN A 74 19.12 -1.44 6.01
N LYS A 75 19.04 -2.00 7.21
CA LYS A 75 18.89 -3.44 7.46
C LYS A 75 17.43 -3.84 7.38
N THR A 76 17.13 -4.91 6.64
CA THR A 76 15.79 -5.50 6.60
C THR A 76 15.42 -6.11 7.95
N VAL A 77 14.43 -5.52 8.62
CA VAL A 77 13.92 -5.96 9.92
C VAL A 77 12.48 -6.49 9.83
N SER A 78 11.76 -6.16 8.77
CA SER A 78 10.42 -6.68 8.49
C SER A 78 10.16 -6.78 6.99
N ASN A 79 9.03 -7.41 6.62
CA ASN A 79 8.63 -7.44 5.22
C ASN A 79 8.07 -6.07 4.83
N PRO A 80 8.35 -5.58 3.61
CA PRO A 80 7.71 -4.37 3.12
C PRO A 80 6.19 -4.47 3.21
N THR A 81 5.53 -3.37 3.53
CA THR A 81 4.09 -3.33 3.79
C THR A 81 3.46 -2.12 3.13
N ILE A 82 2.38 -2.35 2.40
CA ILE A 82 1.51 -1.29 1.90
C ILE A 82 0.48 -0.99 2.98
N GLY A 83 0.39 0.26 3.42
CA GLY A 83 -0.58 0.70 4.42
C GLY A 83 -1.73 1.49 3.79
N TYR A 84 -2.92 1.35 4.38
CA TYR A 84 -4.14 2.04 3.95
C TYR A 84 -4.90 2.63 5.15
N GLY A 85 -5.48 3.81 4.95
CA GLY A 85 -6.24 4.51 5.98
C GLY A 85 -5.35 5.24 6.97
N LEU A 86 -5.94 5.79 8.03
CA LEU A 86 -5.21 6.56 9.04
C LEU A 86 -5.87 6.33 10.39
N GLN A 87 -5.07 5.97 11.38
CA GLN A 87 -5.44 5.91 12.78
C GLN A 87 -4.36 6.55 13.65
N THR A 88 -4.74 6.91 14.87
CA THR A 88 -3.82 7.45 15.86
C THR A 88 -3.62 6.43 16.98
N ILE A 89 -2.42 5.87 17.06
CA ILE A 89 -2.00 4.99 18.15
C ILE A 89 -1.68 5.87 19.36
N LYS A 90 -2.28 5.56 20.52
CA LYS A 90 -1.96 6.18 21.81
C LYS A 90 -1.04 5.25 22.61
N TYR A 91 0.11 5.76 23.02
CA TYR A 91 1.07 5.02 23.84
C TYR A 91 0.80 5.23 25.34
N ALA A 92 1.31 4.32 26.18
CA ALA A 92 1.16 4.39 27.63
C ALA A 92 1.72 5.68 28.25
N ASN A 93 2.72 6.30 27.60
CA ASN A 93 3.32 7.57 28.01
C ASN A 93 2.54 8.82 27.50
N GLY A 94 1.33 8.64 26.97
CA GLY A 94 0.50 9.72 26.44
C GLY A 94 0.89 10.23 25.05
N LYS A 95 2.03 9.80 24.49
CA LYS A 95 2.42 10.16 23.11
C LYS A 95 1.46 9.50 22.11
N THR A 96 1.32 10.14 20.96
CA THR A 96 0.51 9.63 19.85
C THR A 96 1.31 9.50 18.57
N ARG A 97 0.98 8.51 17.74
CA ARG A 97 1.58 8.33 16.41
C ARG A 97 0.50 8.00 15.39
N GLU A 98 0.60 8.61 14.21
CA GLU A 98 -0.21 8.21 13.06
C GLU A 98 0.28 6.87 12.48
N PHE A 99 -0.67 6.01 12.11
CA PHE A 99 -0.38 4.75 11.46
C PHE A 99 -1.51 4.33 10.52
N PHE A 100 -1.25 3.36 9.64
CA PHE A 100 -2.28 2.80 8.77
C PHE A 100 -3.26 1.90 9.55
N GLN A 101 -4.49 1.76 9.04
CA GLN A 101 -5.49 0.85 9.58
C GLN A 101 -5.35 -0.55 9.01
N ILE A 102 -5.13 -0.64 7.70
CA ILE A 102 -4.95 -1.90 6.98
C ILE A 102 -3.54 -1.97 6.45
N GLY A 103 -2.87 -3.12 6.59
CA GLY A 103 -1.55 -3.38 6.03
C GLY A 103 -1.57 -4.61 5.13
N ILE A 104 -0.94 -4.56 3.97
CA ILE A 104 -0.77 -5.72 3.08
C ILE A 104 0.71 -5.97 2.87
N SER A 105 1.15 -7.20 3.14
CA SER A 105 2.55 -7.59 2.99
C SER A 105 2.67 -8.99 2.38
N ALA A 106 3.50 -9.10 1.35
CA ALA A 106 3.98 -10.37 0.83
C ALA A 106 4.99 -10.98 1.81
N ASN A 107 4.80 -12.26 2.15
CA ASN A 107 5.73 -13.04 2.94
C ASN A 107 6.28 -14.23 2.11
N LYS A 108 7.18 -15.03 2.68
CA LYS A 108 7.79 -16.17 1.97
C LYS A 108 6.74 -17.17 1.46
N THR A 109 5.67 -17.39 2.23
CA THR A 109 4.66 -18.44 1.97
C THR A 109 3.39 -17.97 1.26
N GLY A 110 3.16 -16.66 1.15
CA GLY A 110 1.90 -16.09 0.69
C GLY A 110 1.79 -14.60 1.02
N ILE A 111 0.60 -14.18 1.48
CA ILE A 111 0.26 -12.78 1.77
C ILE A 111 -0.32 -12.67 3.20
N SER A 112 -0.04 -11.55 3.85
CA SER A 112 -0.60 -11.17 5.15
C SER A 112 -1.37 -9.86 5.01
N VAL A 113 -2.61 -9.86 5.50
CA VAL A 113 -3.44 -8.68 5.68
C VAL A 113 -3.54 -8.38 7.17
N TYR A 114 -3.09 -7.19 7.55
CA TYR A 114 -3.13 -6.69 8.92
C TYR A 114 -4.32 -5.75 9.08
N ILE A 115 -5.16 -5.98 10.08
CA ILE A 115 -6.28 -5.11 10.44
C ILE A 115 -6.01 -4.56 11.84
N LEU A 116 -5.45 -3.37 11.89
CA LEU A 116 -4.94 -2.74 13.09
C LEU A 116 -6.03 -1.88 13.77
N GLY A 117 -5.83 -1.59 15.05
CA GLY A 117 -6.74 -0.76 15.85
C GLY A 117 -7.91 -1.51 16.48
N ILE A 118 -8.11 -2.79 16.14
CA ILE A 118 -9.16 -3.61 16.78
C ILE A 118 -8.79 -3.86 18.25
N LYS A 119 -9.70 -3.54 19.16
CA LYS A 119 -9.50 -3.72 20.61
C LYS A 119 -9.50 -5.19 21.01
N ASP A 120 -10.52 -5.93 20.57
CA ASP A 120 -10.59 -7.36 20.81
C ASP A 120 -9.85 -8.12 19.72
N LYS A 121 -8.65 -8.60 20.07
CA LYS A 121 -7.79 -9.40 19.20
C LYS A 121 -8.40 -10.76 18.82
N LYS A 122 -9.49 -11.20 19.47
CA LYS A 122 -10.21 -12.43 19.13
C LYS A 122 -11.30 -12.20 18.08
N TYR A 123 -11.75 -10.95 17.92
CA TYR A 123 -12.89 -10.62 17.06
C TYR A 123 -12.72 -11.12 15.63
N LEU A 124 -11.57 -10.88 14.99
CA LEU A 124 -11.36 -11.31 13.60
C LEU A 124 -11.51 -12.83 13.43
N ALA A 125 -10.95 -13.60 14.36
CA ALA A 125 -11.02 -15.05 14.32
C ALA A 125 -12.45 -15.55 14.56
N GLN A 126 -13.19 -14.91 15.47
CA GLN A 126 -14.56 -15.28 15.80
C GLN A 126 -15.56 -14.89 14.70
N ALA A 127 -15.44 -13.68 14.17
CA ALA A 127 -16.37 -13.12 13.19
C ALA A 127 -16.14 -13.65 11.78
N TYR A 128 -14.87 -13.81 11.36
CA TYR A 128 -14.54 -14.13 9.96
C TYR A 128 -13.80 -15.45 9.80
N GLY A 129 -13.16 -15.97 10.86
CA GLY A 129 -12.22 -17.09 10.76
C GLY A 129 -12.80 -18.37 10.14
N LYS A 130 -14.06 -18.71 10.45
CA LYS A 130 -14.71 -19.92 9.92
C LYS A 130 -15.01 -19.84 8.42
N GLU A 131 -15.32 -18.65 7.93
CA GLU A 131 -15.77 -18.42 6.55
C GLU A 131 -14.63 -17.98 5.61
N LEU A 132 -13.47 -17.60 6.16
CA LEU A 132 -12.29 -17.17 5.41
C LEU A 132 -11.60 -18.29 4.61
N GLY A 133 -12.03 -19.54 4.71
CA GLY A 133 -11.40 -20.67 4.02
C GLY A 133 -10.09 -21.11 4.68
N LYS A 134 -9.01 -21.28 3.91
CA LYS A 134 -7.72 -21.78 4.43
C LYS A 134 -6.83 -20.69 5.04
N ALA A 135 -7.40 -19.52 5.36
CA ALA A 135 -6.66 -18.47 6.04
C ALA A 135 -6.40 -18.83 7.50
N SER A 136 -5.27 -18.38 8.02
CA SER A 136 -4.96 -18.39 9.45
C SER A 136 -5.16 -16.99 10.01
N VAL A 137 -5.96 -16.88 11.07
CA VAL A 137 -6.23 -15.61 11.75
C VAL A 137 -5.56 -15.61 13.12
N THR A 138 -4.69 -14.64 13.36
CA THR A 138 -3.96 -14.49 14.64
C THR A 138 -3.92 -13.03 15.07
N GLY A 139 -4.70 -12.70 16.11
CA GLY A 139 -4.80 -11.34 16.61
C GLY A 139 -5.34 -10.38 15.54
N TYR A 140 -4.44 -9.56 14.99
CA TYR A 140 -4.73 -8.58 13.94
C TYR A 140 -4.35 -9.05 12.53
N CYS A 141 -3.77 -10.24 12.37
CA CYS A 141 -3.24 -10.72 11.09
C CYS A 141 -4.10 -11.84 10.51
N ILE A 142 -4.51 -11.67 9.25
CA ILE A 142 -5.10 -12.70 8.40
C ILE A 142 -4.03 -13.10 7.38
N ARG A 143 -3.62 -14.38 7.37
CA ARG A 143 -2.55 -14.89 6.51
C ARG A 143 -3.05 -16.06 5.67
N PHE A 144 -2.73 -16.06 4.40
CA PHE A 144 -3.11 -17.11 3.45
C PHE A 144 -2.02 -17.29 2.38
N LYS A 145 -2.06 -18.42 1.66
CA LYS A 145 -1.08 -18.75 0.61
C LYS A 145 -1.42 -18.09 -0.73
N SER A 146 -2.69 -18.14 -1.10
CA SER A 146 -3.22 -17.64 -2.37
C SER A 146 -4.65 -17.13 -2.18
N LEU A 147 -5.10 -16.18 -3.01
CA LEU A 147 -6.50 -15.73 -3.01
C LEU A 147 -7.47 -16.85 -3.36
N LYS A 148 -7.02 -17.88 -4.11
CA LYS A 148 -7.83 -19.06 -4.47
C LYS A 148 -8.17 -19.95 -3.27
N ASP A 149 -7.44 -19.81 -2.17
CA ASP A 149 -7.59 -20.64 -0.98
C ASP A 149 -8.54 -20.03 0.06
N ILE A 150 -9.05 -18.82 -0.19
CA ILE A 150 -9.85 -18.05 0.76
C ILE A 150 -11.16 -17.55 0.15
N ASN A 151 -12.11 -17.19 1.00
CA ASN A 151 -13.26 -16.42 0.57
C ASN A 151 -12.88 -14.93 0.54
N ILE A 152 -12.76 -14.37 -0.67
CA ILE A 152 -12.32 -12.99 -0.85
C ILE A 152 -13.37 -11.97 -0.37
N ASP A 153 -14.65 -12.29 -0.43
CA ASP A 153 -15.72 -11.40 0.02
C ASP A 153 -15.71 -11.26 1.54
N ILE A 154 -15.41 -12.36 2.25
CA ILE A 154 -15.23 -12.35 3.71
C ILE A 154 -13.97 -11.58 4.10
N LEU A 155 -12.88 -11.70 3.34
CA LEU A 155 -11.70 -10.87 3.55
C LEU A 155 -12.02 -9.38 3.35
N GLU A 156 -12.78 -9.04 2.31
CA GLU A 156 -13.19 -7.66 2.05
C GLU A 156 -14.08 -7.11 3.17
N ALA A 157 -15.02 -7.92 3.69
CA ALA A 157 -15.83 -7.56 4.84
C ALA A 157 -14.97 -7.27 6.09
N ALA A 158 -13.94 -8.08 6.34
CA ALA A 158 -12.99 -7.84 7.44
C ALA A 158 -12.18 -6.55 7.23
N ILE A 159 -11.76 -6.25 5.99
CA ILE A 159 -11.06 -5.01 5.63
C ILE A 159 -11.96 -3.78 5.87
N ARG A 160 -13.22 -3.83 5.42
CA ARG A 160 -14.22 -2.75 5.65
C ARG A 160 -14.43 -2.51 7.13
N TYR A 161 -14.64 -3.58 7.91
CA TYR A 161 -14.73 -3.49 9.36
C TYR A 161 -13.50 -2.82 9.98
N GLY A 162 -12.29 -3.18 9.52
CA GLY A 162 -11.05 -2.55 9.98
C GLY A 162 -10.99 -1.04 9.76
N PHE A 163 -11.59 -0.55 8.67
CA PHE A 163 -11.71 0.86 8.39
C PHE A 163 -12.72 1.58 9.30
N GLU A 164 -13.79 0.88 9.69
CA GLU A 164 -14.94 1.41 10.43
C GLU A 164 -14.80 1.34 11.94
N ALA A 165 -14.17 0.29 12.48
CA ALA A 165 -14.06 0.00 13.91
C ALA A 165 -13.37 1.10 14.75
N GLN A 166 -12.76 2.10 14.09
CA GLN A 166 -12.17 3.28 14.74
C GLN A 166 -13.12 4.49 14.81
N ASN A 167 -14.20 4.51 14.02
CA ASN A 167 -15.14 5.62 13.96
C ASN A 167 -16.22 5.56 15.05
N GLU A 168 -16.43 4.41 15.69
CA GLU A 168 -17.45 4.22 16.75
C GLU A 168 -17.09 4.89 18.10
N LYS A 169 -16.01 5.67 18.13
CA LYS A 169 -15.68 6.55 19.26
C LYS A 169 -15.29 7.94 18.75
N LYS A 170 -16.27 8.66 18.22
CA LYS A 170 -16.31 10.12 18.30
C LYS A 170 -17.54 10.52 19.09
#